data_AF-A0A387FHW2-F1
#
_entry.id   AF-A0A387FHW2-F1
#
_cell.length_a   1.000
_cell.length_b   1.000
_cell.length_c   1.000
_cell.angle_alpha   90.00
_cell.angle_beta   90.00
_cell.angle_gamma   90.00
#
_symmetry.space_group_name_H-M   'P 1'
#
loop_
_entity.id
_entity.type
_entity.pdbx_description
1 polymer ?
#
loop_
_entity_poly.entity_id
_entity_poly.type
_entity_poly.pdbx_seq_one_letter_code
_entity_poly.pdbx_strand_id
1 'polypeptide(L)'
;MSSRAVEILVEECTFNPRTLEIKFPEQALAACELPARYFFEVLEDAPRLSSLSFLDERWYDDPTSRHAYELAGPHGRAEINAIICGVLHEVSHRVDLLITPFGVQYLIGAVEEYLLLQEFVPLALDREQTLGALTLLKNVTDGLPSDAAKEPRLAGLWPRLHEVVRRTLAWGDLGNRRPPESEITRGWFEESEHLERLKLSQQDPIELITVCGSVCTFRPKGTKGWYVRPMTIFEAKALANTLLHVLKLSGGQVDEVRLFFNACYGDRLEELEPDYLYIFDVVARILGPLSFQHALATAKSDQIATLLRIVSGVCWFALHAPPVLGDSKLSSAAASVTIRLFVALQELASQLRQQPQLGAVSALCSQFELTKLFRGAQQATIGDALTESIRALDVLGPKVKEIWNPDVRSWFQHLIGVMRPYFDQRDPRYDSLLGMPDDGNIVPGVRRQHEWEALYDDHVPQGGAAEWLALRPTLLFSYEVPALGNEFVKRLDNHFGARFVMWHCDACSSLLHGQWVSRFSERARLVCPGTGQSIEVPFEDMKSIDIDP
;
A
#
# COMPACT_ATOMS: atom_id res chain seq x y z
N MET A 1 -3.77 -28.19 9.83
CA MET A 1 -2.36 -28.11 10.24
C MET A 1 -1.63 -27.45 9.10
N SER A 2 -1.20 -26.21 9.31
CA SER A 2 -0.30 -25.50 8.40
C SER A 2 1.10 -26.13 8.50
N SER A 3 1.84 -26.20 7.40
CA SER A 3 3.22 -26.69 7.42
C SER A 3 4.18 -25.55 7.79
N ARG A 4 5.39 -25.89 8.25
CA ARG A 4 6.39 -24.87 8.63
C ARG A 4 6.74 -23.94 7.47
N ALA A 5 6.79 -24.45 6.24
CA ALA A 5 7.04 -23.63 5.05
C ALA A 5 5.94 -22.59 4.85
N VAL A 6 4.68 -22.99 4.99
CA VAL A 6 3.53 -22.08 4.88
C VAL A 6 3.54 -21.04 5.99
N GLU A 7 3.83 -21.42 7.24
CA GLU A 7 3.96 -20.45 8.34
C GLU A 7 5.00 -19.37 8.02
N ILE A 8 6.21 -19.77 7.61
CA ILE A 8 7.30 -18.84 7.25
C ILE A 8 6.84 -17.90 6.12
N LEU A 9 6.20 -18.42 5.08
CA LEU A 9 5.72 -17.61 3.96
C LEU A 9 4.70 -16.56 4.42
N VAL A 10 3.68 -16.95 5.18
CA VAL A 10 2.61 -16.04 5.59
C VAL A 10 3.11 -15.03 6.64
N GLU A 11 4.24 -15.26 7.29
CA GLU A 11 4.88 -14.33 8.22
C GLU A 11 5.88 -13.37 7.54
N GLU A 12 6.64 -13.86 6.56
CA GLU A 12 7.82 -13.16 6.05
C GLU A 12 7.74 -12.76 4.56
N CYS A 13 6.93 -13.44 3.75
CA CYS A 13 6.73 -13.09 2.35
C CYS A 13 5.93 -11.79 2.26
N THR A 14 6.58 -10.71 1.83
CA THR A 14 5.99 -9.37 1.92
C THR A 14 6.42 -8.47 0.77
N PHE A 15 5.46 -7.78 0.17
CA PHE A 15 5.66 -6.62 -0.68
C PHE A 15 5.75 -5.36 0.18
N ASN A 16 6.79 -4.58 -0.04
CA ASN A 16 6.88 -3.25 0.53
C ASN A 16 6.54 -2.20 -0.54
N PRO A 17 5.38 -1.52 -0.46
CA PRO A 17 4.95 -0.55 -1.47
C PRO A 17 5.89 0.66 -1.61
N ARG A 18 6.83 0.82 -0.69
CA ARG A 18 7.72 1.99 -0.64
C ARG A 18 9.10 1.72 -1.25
N THR A 19 9.60 0.49 -1.13
CA THR A 19 10.83 0.03 -1.80
C THR A 19 10.55 -0.69 -3.11
N LEU A 20 9.28 -1.04 -3.37
CA LEU A 20 8.83 -2.00 -4.39
C LEU A 20 9.38 -3.43 -4.20
N GLU A 21 10.26 -3.64 -3.23
CA GLU A 21 10.88 -4.92 -2.93
C GLU A 21 9.83 -5.96 -2.55
N ILE A 22 9.99 -7.15 -3.11
CA ILE A 22 9.28 -8.35 -2.69
C ILE A 22 10.29 -9.17 -1.91
N LYS A 23 10.08 -9.28 -0.61
CA LYS A 23 10.89 -10.12 0.25
C LYS A 23 10.33 -11.52 0.19
N PHE A 24 11.13 -12.45 -0.33
CA PHE A 24 10.79 -13.86 -0.34
C PHE A 24 11.70 -14.60 0.65
N PRO A 25 11.15 -15.31 1.64
CA PRO A 25 11.95 -16.03 2.61
C PRO A 25 12.50 -17.33 1.99
N GLU A 26 13.74 -17.32 1.49
CA GLU A 26 14.37 -18.50 0.87
C GLU A 26 14.33 -19.74 1.78
N GLN A 27 14.36 -19.54 3.09
CA GLN A 27 14.22 -20.58 4.10
C GLN A 27 12.88 -21.33 4.06
N ALA A 28 11.83 -20.77 3.46
CA ALA A 28 10.56 -21.46 3.24
C ALA A 28 10.71 -22.66 2.30
N LEU A 29 11.52 -22.55 1.24
CA LEU A 29 11.81 -23.66 0.32
C LEU A 29 12.50 -24.83 1.04
N ALA A 30 13.46 -24.51 1.91
CA ALA A 30 14.17 -25.50 2.71
C ALA A 30 13.27 -26.19 3.76
N ALA A 31 12.21 -25.51 4.20
CA ALA A 31 11.25 -25.99 5.19
C ALA A 31 10.10 -26.82 4.60
N CYS A 32 9.98 -26.90 3.26
CA CYS A 32 8.99 -27.74 2.59
C CYS A 32 9.22 -29.24 2.88
N GLU A 33 8.15 -30.02 2.83
CA GLU A 33 8.20 -31.47 2.89
C GLU A 33 8.95 -32.04 1.66
N LEU A 34 9.50 -33.25 1.81
CA LEU A 34 10.31 -33.90 0.76
C LEU A 34 9.64 -33.92 -0.63
N PRO A 35 8.33 -34.21 -0.78
CA PRO A 35 7.71 -34.22 -2.09
C PRO A 35 7.62 -32.83 -2.73
N ALA A 36 7.38 -31.78 -1.94
CA ALA A 36 7.36 -30.40 -2.41
C ALA A 36 8.78 -29.91 -2.75
N ARG A 37 9.77 -30.23 -1.92
CA ARG A 37 11.18 -29.96 -2.22
C ARG A 37 11.65 -30.61 -3.51
N TYR A 38 11.29 -31.87 -3.73
CA TYR A 38 11.63 -32.57 -4.96
C TYR A 38 11.08 -31.87 -6.21
N PHE A 39 9.86 -31.32 -6.14
CA PHE A 39 9.32 -30.50 -7.22
C PHE A 39 10.20 -29.27 -7.51
N PHE A 40 10.62 -28.54 -6.47
CA PHE A 40 11.49 -27.38 -6.64
C PHE A 40 12.90 -27.73 -7.13
N GLU A 41 13.46 -28.86 -6.69
CA GLU A 41 14.74 -29.38 -7.21
C GLU A 41 14.65 -29.70 -8.71
N VAL A 42 13.57 -30.37 -9.14
CA VAL A 42 13.29 -30.63 -10.57
C VAL A 42 13.14 -29.33 -11.37
N LEU A 43 12.55 -28.31 -10.76
CA LEU A 43 12.36 -27.01 -11.38
C LEU A 43 13.69 -26.24 -11.50
N GLU A 44 14.55 -26.29 -10.48
CA GLU A 44 15.86 -25.61 -10.39
C GLU A 44 16.91 -26.18 -11.34
N ASP A 45 16.86 -27.48 -11.64
CA ASP A 45 17.73 -28.12 -12.64
C ASP A 45 17.43 -27.64 -14.08
N ALA A 46 16.34 -26.90 -14.30
CA ALA A 46 16.08 -26.19 -15.55
C ALA A 46 16.89 -24.87 -15.58
N PRO A 47 17.73 -24.63 -16.61
CA PRO A 47 18.62 -23.48 -16.61
C PRO A 47 17.82 -22.17 -16.73
N ARG A 48 17.65 -21.47 -15.59
CA ARG A 48 17.25 -20.06 -15.34
C ARG A 48 16.12 -19.96 -14.31
N LEU A 49 16.41 -19.86 -13.02
CA LEU A 49 15.37 -19.46 -12.05
C LEU A 49 15.80 -18.24 -11.23
N SER A 50 15.01 -17.17 -11.35
CA SER A 50 14.78 -16.15 -10.32
C SER A 50 13.45 -16.47 -9.62
N SER A 51 13.08 -15.85 -8.51
CA SER A 51 11.77 -16.08 -7.85
C SER A 51 10.55 -15.93 -8.78
N LEU A 52 10.66 -15.15 -9.86
CA LEU A 52 9.62 -15.00 -10.88
C LEU A 52 9.49 -16.17 -11.86
N SER A 53 10.49 -17.05 -11.93
CA SER A 53 10.45 -18.23 -12.79
C SER A 53 9.43 -19.27 -12.34
N PHE A 54 9.01 -19.24 -11.07
CA PHE A 54 7.87 -20.01 -10.57
C PHE A 54 6.55 -19.63 -11.25
N LEU A 55 6.44 -18.37 -11.67
CA LEU A 55 5.27 -17.83 -12.37
C LEU A 55 5.34 -18.03 -13.88
N ASP A 56 6.50 -18.47 -14.38
CA ASP A 56 6.69 -18.83 -15.77
C ASP A 56 6.10 -20.20 -16.02
N GLU A 57 4.87 -20.22 -16.55
CA GLU A 57 4.04 -21.42 -16.70
C GLU A 57 4.65 -22.51 -17.60
N ARG A 58 5.83 -22.27 -18.20
CA ARG A 58 6.58 -23.29 -18.94
C ARG A 58 6.81 -24.57 -18.16
N TRP A 59 6.89 -24.51 -16.82
CA TRP A 59 6.99 -25.71 -15.98
C TRP A 59 5.69 -26.53 -15.94
N TYR A 60 4.55 -25.89 -16.09
CA TYR A 60 3.25 -26.55 -16.07
C TYR A 60 3.09 -27.46 -17.30
N ASP A 61 3.63 -27.02 -18.44
CA ASP A 61 3.62 -27.76 -19.70
C ASP A 61 4.79 -28.76 -19.81
N ASP A 62 5.80 -28.68 -18.92
CA ASP A 62 6.89 -29.65 -18.87
C ASP A 62 6.43 -30.96 -18.19
N PRO A 63 6.47 -32.11 -18.88
CA PRO A 63 5.97 -33.37 -18.32
C PRO A 63 6.69 -33.80 -17.04
N THR A 64 7.97 -33.46 -16.88
CA THR A 64 8.78 -33.85 -15.71
C THR A 64 8.34 -33.08 -14.47
N SER A 65 8.28 -31.75 -14.60
CA SER A 65 7.83 -30.83 -13.55
C SER A 65 6.37 -31.08 -13.18
N ARG A 66 5.51 -31.29 -14.19
CA ARG A 66 4.10 -31.63 -13.97
C ARG A 66 3.94 -32.95 -13.22
N HIS A 67 4.71 -33.97 -13.58
CA HIS A 67 4.70 -35.25 -12.89
C HIS A 67 5.17 -35.10 -11.43
N ALA A 68 6.23 -34.34 -11.17
CA ALA A 68 6.71 -34.05 -9.82
C ALA A 68 5.63 -33.34 -8.97
N TYR A 69 4.92 -32.37 -9.54
CA TYR A 69 3.80 -31.69 -8.90
C TYR A 69 2.65 -32.67 -8.55
N GLU A 70 2.30 -33.56 -9.47
CA GLU A 70 1.24 -34.55 -9.25
C GLU A 70 1.63 -35.59 -8.19
N LEU A 71 2.91 -35.99 -8.12
CA LEU A 71 3.46 -36.90 -7.12
C LEU A 71 3.50 -36.32 -5.70
N ALA A 72 3.49 -35.00 -5.54
CA ALA A 72 3.62 -34.35 -4.23
C ALA A 72 2.44 -34.64 -3.27
N GLY A 73 1.34 -35.18 -3.78
CA GLY A 73 0.10 -35.39 -3.02
C GLY A 73 -0.57 -34.07 -2.59
N PRO A 74 -1.74 -34.11 -1.94
CA PRO A 74 -2.48 -32.89 -1.61
C PRO A 74 -1.72 -31.92 -0.70
N HIS A 75 -1.02 -32.42 0.32
CA HIS A 75 -0.26 -31.58 1.25
C HIS A 75 0.98 -30.97 0.58
N GLY A 76 1.78 -31.75 -0.14
CA GLY A 76 2.93 -31.22 -0.87
C GLY A 76 2.52 -30.24 -1.97
N ARG A 77 1.41 -30.49 -2.67
CA ARG A 77 0.84 -29.51 -3.63
C ARG A 77 0.39 -28.22 -2.96
N ALA A 78 -0.19 -28.28 -1.76
CA ALA A 78 -0.54 -27.08 -1.00
C ALA A 78 0.70 -26.24 -0.65
N GLU A 79 1.82 -26.86 -0.27
CA GLU A 79 3.09 -26.16 -0.04
C GLU A 79 3.69 -25.58 -1.32
N ILE A 80 3.71 -26.34 -2.41
CA ILE A 80 4.18 -25.87 -3.71
C ILE A 80 3.36 -24.64 -4.12
N ASN A 81 2.03 -24.74 -4.04
CA ASN A 81 1.13 -23.63 -4.36
C ASN A 81 1.33 -22.44 -3.42
N ALA A 82 1.61 -22.65 -2.13
CA ALA A 82 1.93 -21.58 -1.18
C ALA A 82 3.17 -20.78 -1.60
N ILE A 83 4.24 -21.46 -2.00
CA ILE A 83 5.46 -20.83 -2.49
C ILE A 83 5.21 -20.04 -3.77
N ILE A 84 4.64 -20.69 -4.80
CA ILE A 84 4.39 -20.07 -6.12
C ILE A 84 3.43 -18.89 -5.97
N CYS A 85 2.32 -19.09 -5.25
CA CYS A 85 1.29 -18.07 -5.11
C CYS A 85 1.67 -16.98 -4.12
N GLY A 86 2.56 -17.24 -3.15
CA GLY A 86 3.15 -16.19 -2.32
C GLY A 86 3.86 -15.15 -3.18
N VAL A 87 4.69 -15.60 -4.14
CA VAL A 87 5.32 -14.70 -5.11
C VAL A 87 4.28 -14.02 -5.98
N LEU A 88 3.29 -14.75 -6.52
CA LEU A 88 2.23 -14.16 -7.36
C LEU A 88 1.44 -13.06 -6.64
N HIS A 89 1.14 -13.27 -5.36
CA HIS A 89 0.41 -12.32 -4.50
C HIS A 89 1.19 -11.01 -4.39
N GLU A 90 2.47 -11.08 -4.01
CA GLU A 90 3.30 -9.89 -3.83
C GLU A 90 3.61 -9.17 -5.16
N VAL A 91 3.79 -9.91 -6.26
CA VAL A 91 3.98 -9.32 -7.59
C VAL A 91 2.69 -8.63 -8.06
N SER A 92 1.51 -9.17 -7.72
CA SER A 92 0.23 -8.51 -8.01
C SER A 92 0.14 -7.14 -7.34
N HIS A 93 0.58 -7.03 -6.09
CA HIS A 93 0.64 -5.75 -5.38
C HIS A 93 1.55 -4.74 -6.06
N ARG A 94 2.77 -5.17 -6.44
CA ARG A 94 3.73 -4.33 -7.16
C ARG A 94 3.14 -3.81 -8.46
N VAL A 95 2.57 -4.69 -9.26
CA VAL A 95 1.95 -4.32 -10.54
C VAL A 95 0.85 -3.30 -10.30
N ASP A 96 -0.11 -3.61 -9.42
CA ASP A 96 -1.23 -2.71 -9.13
C ASP A 96 -0.75 -1.34 -8.65
N LEU A 97 0.32 -1.27 -7.85
CA LEU A 97 0.85 0.00 -7.37
C LEU A 97 1.52 0.80 -8.48
N LEU A 98 2.16 0.16 -9.45
CA LEU A 98 2.92 0.85 -10.50
C LEU A 98 2.07 1.25 -11.71
N ILE A 99 1.01 0.49 -12.01
CA ILE A 99 0.28 0.65 -13.27
C ILE A 99 -1.14 1.20 -13.13
N THR A 100 -1.58 1.53 -11.90
CA THR A 100 -2.92 2.06 -11.63
C THR A 100 -2.91 3.52 -11.16
N PRO A 101 -3.98 4.29 -11.46
CA PRO A 101 -4.16 5.66 -10.94
C PRO A 101 -4.07 5.76 -9.40
N PHE A 102 -4.55 4.75 -8.67
CA PHE A 102 -4.38 4.69 -7.22
C PHE A 102 -2.90 4.75 -6.82
N GLY A 103 -2.04 4.03 -7.53
CA GLY A 103 -0.59 4.06 -7.34
C GLY A 103 0.00 5.46 -7.46
N VAL A 104 -0.47 6.23 -8.44
CA VAL A 104 -0.04 7.63 -8.63
C VAL A 104 -0.48 8.49 -7.44
N GLN A 105 -1.69 8.28 -6.92
CA GLN A 105 -2.15 8.95 -5.71
C GLN A 105 -1.30 8.57 -4.48
N TYR A 106 -0.92 7.30 -4.34
CA TYR A 106 -0.01 6.85 -3.28
C TYR A 106 1.35 7.56 -3.38
N LEU A 107 1.93 7.64 -4.59
CA LEU A 107 3.19 8.32 -4.85
C LEU A 107 3.12 9.83 -4.54
N ILE A 108 2.04 10.52 -4.95
CA ILE A 108 1.81 11.93 -4.57
C ILE A 108 1.85 12.10 -3.06
N GLY A 109 1.14 11.22 -2.33
CA GLY A 109 1.10 11.25 -0.88
C GLY A 109 2.46 11.03 -0.24
N ALA A 110 3.25 10.09 -0.76
CA ALA A 110 4.60 9.79 -0.26
C ALA A 110 5.59 10.95 -0.51
N VAL A 111 5.52 11.61 -1.66
CA VAL A 111 6.35 12.79 -1.96
C VAL A 111 5.94 13.98 -1.08
N GLU A 112 4.65 14.25 -0.95
CA GLU A 112 4.14 15.32 -0.07
C GLU A 112 4.58 15.12 1.37
N GLU A 113 4.48 13.88 1.87
CA GLU A 113 4.94 13.52 3.20
C GLU A 113 6.43 13.81 3.39
N TYR A 114 7.27 13.34 2.46
CA TYR A 114 8.71 13.59 2.54
C TYR A 114 9.04 15.09 2.52
N LEU A 115 8.41 15.85 1.62
CA LEU A 115 8.62 17.29 1.49
C LEU A 115 8.26 18.03 2.79
N LEU A 116 7.18 17.65 3.45
CA LEU A 116 6.80 18.23 4.75
C LEU A 116 7.78 17.82 5.87
N LEU A 117 8.21 16.56 5.89
CA LEU A 117 9.10 16.07 6.93
C LEU A 117 10.51 16.65 6.83
N GLN A 118 11.04 16.87 5.62
CA GLN A 118 12.34 17.51 5.45
C GLN A 118 12.38 18.97 5.94
N GLU A 119 11.22 19.60 6.12
CA GLU A 119 11.10 20.90 6.76
C GLU A 119 10.81 20.79 8.26
N PHE A 120 9.87 19.92 8.62
CA PHE A 120 9.38 19.77 9.98
C PHE A 120 10.42 19.17 10.93
N VAL A 121 11.13 18.12 10.50
CA VAL A 121 12.06 17.39 11.37
C VAL A 121 13.24 18.26 11.82
N PRO A 122 13.97 18.98 10.93
CA PRO A 122 15.05 19.87 11.38
C PRO A 122 14.58 20.92 12.39
N LEU A 123 13.40 21.49 12.19
CA LEU A 123 12.83 22.50 13.11
C LEU A 123 12.44 21.92 14.46
N ALA A 124 11.95 20.67 14.50
CA ALA A 124 11.63 19.99 15.73
C ALA A 124 12.89 19.62 16.54
N LEU A 125 14.01 19.37 15.84
CA LEU A 125 15.30 19.06 16.43
C LEU A 125 16.01 20.31 17.00
N ASP A 126 15.77 21.51 16.45
CA ASP A 126 16.45 22.76 16.83
C ASP A 126 16.51 23.06 18.34
N ARG A 127 15.49 22.63 19.10
CA ARG A 127 15.43 22.83 20.55
C ARG A 127 14.97 21.57 21.26
N GLU A 128 15.57 21.27 22.41
CA GLU A 128 15.21 20.11 23.22
C GLU A 128 13.70 20.09 23.58
N GLN A 129 13.16 21.26 23.92
CA GLN A 129 11.74 21.43 24.25
C GLN A 129 10.76 21.15 23.09
N THR A 130 11.21 21.15 21.84
CA THR A 130 10.37 20.87 20.66
C THR A 130 10.46 19.43 20.18
N LEU A 131 11.34 18.60 20.76
CA LEU A 131 11.53 17.20 20.36
C LEU A 131 10.26 16.35 20.46
N GLY A 132 9.35 16.68 21.39
CA GLY A 132 8.04 16.05 21.50
C GLY A 132 7.16 16.21 20.24
N ALA A 133 7.48 17.14 19.34
CA ALA A 133 6.79 17.27 18.06
C ALA A 133 7.00 16.04 17.14
N LEU A 134 8.10 15.28 17.34
CA LEU A 134 8.43 14.11 16.53
C LEU A 134 7.57 12.87 16.83
N THR A 135 6.74 12.88 17.88
CA THR A 135 5.74 11.82 18.12
C THR A 135 4.49 12.03 17.28
N LEU A 136 4.64 11.98 15.96
CA LEU A 136 3.63 12.41 15.00
C LEU A 136 2.29 11.71 15.21
N LEU A 137 2.28 10.38 15.36
CA LEU A 137 1.05 9.62 15.59
C LEU A 137 0.32 10.00 16.89
N LYS A 138 1.06 10.22 17.97
CA LYS A 138 0.47 10.67 19.25
C LYS A 138 -0.16 12.06 19.10
N ASN A 139 0.57 12.96 18.43
CA ASN A 139 0.15 14.35 18.25
C ASN A 139 -1.07 14.45 17.31
N VAL A 140 -1.37 13.43 16.49
CA VAL A 140 -2.62 13.38 15.72
C VAL A 140 -3.85 13.50 16.61
N THR A 141 -3.83 12.87 17.79
CA THR A 141 -4.92 12.91 18.76
C THR A 141 -4.74 14.03 19.79
N ASP A 142 -3.52 14.22 20.29
CA ASP A 142 -3.26 15.12 21.43
C ASP A 142 -3.02 16.58 21.00
N GLY A 143 -2.79 16.82 19.70
CA GLY A 143 -2.27 18.08 19.18
C GLY A 143 -0.76 18.23 19.39
N LEU A 144 -0.18 19.32 18.90
CA LEU A 144 1.23 19.63 19.16
C LEU A 144 1.47 19.94 20.64
N PRO A 145 2.61 19.52 21.22
CA PRO A 145 3.05 19.97 22.53
C PRO A 145 3.13 21.51 22.61
N SER A 146 2.86 22.08 23.79
CA SER A 146 2.76 23.54 23.98
C SER A 146 3.99 24.31 23.47
N ASP A 147 5.20 23.79 23.70
CA ASP A 147 6.42 24.46 23.28
C ASP A 147 6.67 24.36 21.77
N ALA A 148 6.27 23.26 21.13
CA ALA A 148 6.28 23.14 19.68
C ALA A 148 5.20 24.02 19.02
N ALA A 149 4.03 24.15 19.65
CA ALA A 149 2.95 25.02 19.17
C ALA A 149 3.28 26.52 19.24
N LYS A 150 4.21 26.93 20.11
CA LYS A 150 4.72 28.32 20.20
C LYS A 150 5.73 28.66 19.11
N GLU A 151 6.33 27.66 18.46
CA GLU A 151 7.27 27.87 17.36
C GLU A 151 6.48 28.07 16.04
N PRO A 152 6.41 29.30 15.48
CA PRO A 152 5.46 29.62 14.42
C PRO A 152 5.62 28.77 13.16
N ARG A 153 6.86 28.38 12.83
CA ARG A 153 7.13 27.55 11.64
C ARG A 153 6.62 26.12 11.84
N LEU A 154 6.85 25.51 13.01
CA LEU A 154 6.31 24.18 13.33
C LEU A 154 4.79 24.21 13.38
N ALA A 155 4.20 25.21 14.04
CA ALA A 155 2.76 25.39 14.11
C ALA A 155 2.13 25.61 12.72
N GLY A 156 2.83 26.27 11.80
CA GLY A 156 2.37 26.47 10.42
C GLY A 156 2.46 25.22 9.54
N LEU A 157 3.48 24.38 9.73
CA LEU A 157 3.66 23.12 8.98
C LEU A 157 2.74 22.01 9.49
N TRP A 158 2.46 21.98 10.79
CA TRP A 158 1.75 20.89 11.43
C TRP A 158 0.37 20.57 10.84
N PRO A 159 -0.53 21.53 10.53
CA PRO A 159 -1.83 21.21 9.96
C PRO A 159 -1.75 20.35 8.68
N ARG A 160 -0.75 20.62 7.82
CA ARG A 160 -0.53 19.86 6.59
C ARG A 160 0.04 18.47 6.90
N LEU A 161 1.03 18.39 7.77
CA LEU A 161 1.62 17.10 8.18
C LEU A 161 0.61 16.23 8.92
N HIS A 162 -0.21 16.83 9.79
CA HIS A 162 -1.31 16.19 10.52
C HIS A 162 -2.30 15.52 9.57
N GLU A 163 -2.71 16.23 8.51
CA GLU A 163 -3.59 15.67 7.48
C GLU A 163 -2.94 14.50 6.75
N VAL A 164 -1.66 14.60 6.40
CA VAL A 164 -0.91 13.50 5.78
C VAL A 164 -0.87 12.27 6.68
N VAL A 165 -0.50 12.41 7.96
CA VAL A 165 -0.46 11.28 8.90
C VAL A 165 -1.85 10.66 9.09
N ARG A 166 -2.90 11.49 9.22
CA ARG A 166 -4.29 11.02 9.33
C ARG A 166 -4.75 10.25 8.11
N ARG A 167 -4.45 10.74 6.90
CA ARG A 167 -4.73 10.06 5.64
C ARG A 167 -4.02 8.72 5.57
N THR A 168 -2.72 8.68 5.87
CA THR A 168 -1.91 7.46 5.89
C THR A 168 -2.47 6.40 6.86
N LEU A 169 -2.87 6.82 8.06
CA LEU A 169 -3.55 5.94 9.03
C LEU A 169 -4.90 5.45 8.51
N ALA A 170 -5.71 6.33 7.94
CA ALA A 170 -7.03 5.99 7.42
C ALA A 170 -6.96 5.03 6.21
N TRP A 171 -5.90 5.11 5.41
CA TRP A 171 -5.67 4.26 4.23
C TRP A 171 -5.32 2.81 4.57
N GLY A 172 -4.79 2.55 5.75
CA GLY A 172 -4.29 1.23 6.14
C GLY A 172 -2.81 0.99 5.85
N ASP A 173 -2.01 2.02 5.55
CA ASP A 173 -0.53 1.92 5.39
C ASP A 173 0.19 1.62 6.73
N LEU A 174 -0.59 1.48 7.81
CA LEU A 174 -0.16 1.31 9.19
C LEU A 174 -0.41 -0.11 9.74
N GLY A 175 -0.51 -1.09 8.84
CA GLY A 175 -0.86 -2.47 9.19
C GLY A 175 -2.21 -2.52 9.89
N ASN A 176 -2.24 -3.04 11.12
CA ASN A 176 -3.50 -3.27 11.84
C ASN A 176 -4.00 -2.08 12.66
N ARG A 177 -3.33 -0.92 12.59
CA ARG A 177 -3.77 0.27 13.32
C ARG A 177 -4.87 0.99 12.55
N ARG A 178 -5.84 1.52 13.30
CA ARG A 178 -6.97 2.29 12.76
C ARG A 178 -7.09 3.64 13.48
N PRO A 179 -7.67 4.64 12.81
CA PRO A 179 -8.08 5.87 13.47
C PRO A 179 -9.04 5.60 14.64
N PRO A 180 -9.03 6.42 15.69
CA PRO A 180 -10.04 6.39 16.75
C PRO A 180 -11.47 6.48 16.18
N GLU A 181 -12.46 5.87 16.84
CA GLU A 181 -13.86 5.92 16.40
C GLU A 181 -14.40 7.36 16.29
N SER A 182 -13.90 8.29 17.11
CA SER A 182 -14.25 9.71 17.06
C SER A 182 -13.87 10.40 15.75
N GLU A 183 -12.93 9.82 15.00
CA GLU A 183 -12.48 10.29 13.70
C GLU A 183 -13.32 9.73 12.55
N ILE A 184 -14.35 8.93 12.84
CA ILE A 184 -15.22 8.30 11.86
C ILE A 184 -16.60 8.95 11.93
N THR A 185 -16.94 9.74 10.92
CA THR A 185 -18.25 10.40 10.83
C THR A 185 -19.14 9.67 9.81
N ARG A 186 -20.45 9.68 10.08
CA ARG A 186 -21.44 9.17 9.12
C ARG A 186 -21.59 10.13 7.95
N GLY A 187 -21.86 9.57 6.76
CA GLY A 187 -22.06 10.33 5.54
C GLY A 187 -20.75 10.73 4.86
N TRP A 188 -20.89 11.25 3.65
CA TRP A 188 -19.81 11.90 2.89
C TRP A 188 -20.02 13.41 2.90
N PHE A 189 -18.95 14.19 2.82
CA PHE A 189 -19.08 15.60 2.47
C PHE A 189 -19.66 15.69 1.05
N GLU A 190 -20.68 16.54 0.86
CA GLU A 190 -21.46 16.68 -0.39
C GLU A 190 -22.49 15.56 -0.61
N GLU A 191 -23.58 15.61 0.17
CA GLU A 191 -24.72 14.69 0.04
C GLU A 191 -25.36 14.77 -1.36
N SER A 192 -25.11 13.76 -2.18
CA SER A 192 -25.97 13.42 -3.31
C SER A 192 -27.10 12.53 -2.78
N GLU A 193 -28.34 13.02 -2.85
CA GLU A 193 -29.59 12.33 -2.43
C GLU A 193 -29.74 10.92 -3.04
N HIS A 194 -28.97 10.62 -4.11
CA HIS A 194 -28.93 9.33 -4.78
C HIS A 194 -28.16 8.25 -4.01
N LEU A 195 -27.24 8.63 -3.12
CA LEU A 195 -26.34 7.72 -2.41
C LEU A 195 -26.97 7.12 -1.14
N GLU A 196 -27.91 7.83 -0.51
CA GLU A 196 -28.61 7.36 0.69
C GLU A 196 -29.53 6.15 0.42
N ARG A 197 -29.92 5.94 -0.85
CA ARG A 197 -30.80 4.85 -1.28
C ARG A 197 -30.06 3.57 -1.63
N LEU A 198 -28.73 3.55 -1.51
CA LEU A 198 -27.88 2.47 -1.97
C LEU A 198 -27.79 1.33 -0.94
N LYS A 199 -28.12 0.11 -1.38
CA LYS A 199 -28.04 -1.12 -0.57
C LYS A 199 -27.38 -2.21 -1.44
N LEU A 200 -26.21 -2.70 -1.05
CA LEU A 200 -25.56 -3.83 -1.74
C LEU A 200 -26.36 -5.12 -1.57
N SER A 201 -26.99 -5.32 -0.41
CA SER A 201 -27.91 -6.43 -0.16
C SER A 201 -29.03 -6.03 0.82
N GLN A 202 -30.11 -6.82 0.90
CA GLN A 202 -31.11 -6.68 1.95
C GLN A 202 -30.65 -7.24 3.30
N GLN A 203 -29.62 -8.08 3.31
CA GLN A 203 -29.19 -8.85 4.48
C GLN A 203 -28.09 -8.13 5.28
N ASP A 204 -27.29 -7.28 4.64
CA ASP A 204 -26.26 -6.45 5.29
C ASP A 204 -26.41 -4.99 4.87
N PRO A 205 -27.09 -4.15 5.67
CA PRO A 205 -27.13 -2.72 5.39
C PRO A 205 -25.72 -2.16 5.51
N ILE A 206 -25.30 -1.39 4.51
CA ILE A 206 -24.02 -0.68 4.50
C ILE A 206 -24.26 0.77 4.92
N GLU A 207 -23.28 1.33 5.60
CA GLU A 207 -23.20 2.70 6.04
C GLU A 207 -22.01 3.37 5.36
N LEU A 208 -22.28 4.50 4.71
CA LEU A 208 -21.29 5.38 4.13
C LEU A 208 -20.68 6.25 5.23
N ILE A 209 -19.36 6.37 5.24
CA ILE A 209 -18.63 7.07 6.29
C ILE A 209 -17.49 7.91 5.70
N THR A 210 -17.08 8.92 6.47
CA THR A 210 -15.85 9.67 6.23
C THR A 210 -14.91 9.42 7.40
N VAL A 211 -13.69 9.01 7.10
CA VAL A 211 -12.64 8.73 8.10
C VAL A 211 -11.62 9.86 8.07
N CYS A 212 -11.28 10.38 9.26
CA CYS A 212 -10.37 11.50 9.46
C CYS A 212 -10.73 12.74 8.61
N GLY A 213 -12.02 12.96 8.34
CA GLY A 213 -12.53 14.09 7.55
C GLY A 213 -12.13 14.10 6.07
N SER A 214 -11.39 13.10 5.58
CA SER A 214 -10.77 13.13 4.24
C SER A 214 -10.96 11.85 3.42
N VAL A 215 -11.11 10.69 4.08
CA VAL A 215 -11.22 9.39 3.38
C VAL A 215 -12.67 8.94 3.35
N CYS A 216 -13.31 9.08 2.18
CA CYS A 216 -14.66 8.60 1.93
C CYS A 216 -14.66 7.08 1.70
N THR A 217 -15.35 6.32 2.55
CA THR A 217 -15.43 4.86 2.49
C THR A 217 -16.78 4.34 3.01
N PHE A 218 -16.89 3.04 3.28
CA PHE A 218 -18.10 2.37 3.77
C PHE A 218 -17.78 1.25 4.77
N ARG A 219 -18.79 0.89 5.56
CA ARG A 219 -18.78 -0.23 6.53
C ARG A 219 -20.18 -0.88 6.66
N PRO A 220 -20.31 -2.11 7.14
CA PRO A 220 -21.55 -2.72 7.60
C PRO A 220 -22.10 -1.90 8.75
N LYS A 221 -23.40 -1.67 8.68
CA LYS A 221 -24.12 -0.91 9.68
C LYS A 221 -24.00 -1.57 11.04
N GLY A 222 -23.70 -0.76 12.05
CA GLY A 222 -23.58 -1.22 13.45
C GLY A 222 -22.17 -1.65 13.85
N THR A 223 -21.22 -1.71 12.92
CA THR A 223 -19.80 -1.90 13.26
C THR A 223 -19.18 -0.58 13.72
N LYS A 224 -18.30 -0.65 14.74
CA LYS A 224 -17.59 0.50 15.32
C LYS A 224 -16.10 0.38 15.07
N GLY A 225 -15.42 1.49 14.77
CA GLY A 225 -13.98 1.52 14.46
C GLY A 225 -13.57 0.79 13.16
N TRP A 226 -14.48 0.02 12.56
CA TRP A 226 -14.24 -0.83 11.41
C TRP A 226 -14.79 -0.22 10.12
N TYR A 227 -14.08 -0.42 9.01
CA TYR A 227 -14.44 0.03 7.66
C TYR A 227 -13.52 -0.57 6.60
N VAL A 228 -13.95 -0.55 5.34
CA VAL A 228 -13.13 -0.99 4.19
C VAL A 228 -12.03 0.03 3.91
N ARG A 229 -10.76 -0.36 4.09
CA ARG A 229 -9.63 0.56 3.85
C ARG A 229 -9.20 0.54 2.38
N PRO A 230 -8.75 1.67 1.82
CA PRO A 230 -8.20 1.73 0.46
C PRO A 230 -7.16 0.63 0.15
N MET A 231 -6.21 0.40 1.05
CA MET A 231 -5.15 -0.61 0.84
C MET A 231 -5.69 -2.05 0.79
N THR A 232 -6.89 -2.34 1.31
CA THR A 232 -7.42 -3.71 1.34
C THR A 232 -7.94 -4.18 -0.02
N ILE A 233 -8.09 -3.25 -0.98
CA ILE A 233 -8.46 -3.56 -2.37
C ILE A 233 -7.32 -4.30 -3.08
N PHE A 234 -6.06 -3.94 -2.77
CA PHE A 234 -4.87 -4.66 -3.22
C PHE A 234 -4.90 -6.10 -2.73
N GLU A 235 -5.08 -6.30 -1.42
CA GLU A 235 -5.13 -7.63 -0.81
C GLU A 235 -6.26 -8.49 -1.37
N ALA A 236 -7.46 -7.91 -1.55
CA ALA A 236 -8.58 -8.65 -2.10
C ALA A 236 -8.31 -9.12 -3.54
N LYS A 237 -7.70 -8.26 -4.36
CA LYS A 237 -7.35 -8.58 -5.73
C LYS A 237 -6.22 -9.60 -5.83
N ALA A 238 -5.13 -9.40 -5.09
CA ALA A 238 -3.99 -10.31 -5.07
C ALA A 238 -4.42 -11.72 -4.61
N LEU A 239 -5.23 -11.80 -3.56
CA LEU A 239 -5.80 -13.08 -3.11
C LEU A 239 -6.69 -13.72 -4.18
N ALA A 240 -7.53 -12.94 -4.86
CA ALA A 240 -8.41 -13.48 -5.91
C ALA A 240 -7.60 -14.06 -7.08
N ASN A 241 -6.54 -13.37 -7.49
CA ASN A 241 -5.61 -13.84 -8.51
C ASN A 241 -4.87 -15.12 -8.06
N THR A 242 -4.37 -15.14 -6.83
CA THR A 242 -3.75 -16.32 -6.22
C THR A 242 -4.69 -17.52 -6.24
N LEU A 243 -5.94 -17.36 -5.79
CA LEU A 243 -6.90 -18.47 -5.76
C LEU A 243 -7.36 -18.91 -7.17
N LEU A 244 -7.43 -17.98 -8.14
CA LEU A 244 -7.65 -18.32 -9.55
C LEU A 244 -6.52 -19.18 -10.10
N HIS A 245 -5.28 -18.84 -9.74
CA HIS A 245 -4.11 -19.56 -10.19
C HIS A 245 -4.06 -20.96 -9.57
N VAL A 246 -4.35 -21.11 -8.27
CA VAL A 246 -4.49 -22.43 -7.63
C VAL A 246 -5.60 -23.25 -8.30
N LEU A 247 -6.74 -22.63 -8.63
CA LEU A 247 -7.82 -23.31 -9.33
C LEU A 247 -7.39 -23.79 -10.73
N LYS A 248 -6.61 -22.98 -11.47
CA LYS A 248 -6.01 -23.36 -12.75
C LYS A 248 -5.06 -24.54 -12.59
N LEU A 249 -4.08 -24.43 -11.69
CA LEU A 249 -3.02 -25.43 -11.49
C LEU A 249 -3.57 -26.80 -11.06
N SER A 250 -4.66 -26.78 -10.30
CA SER A 250 -5.38 -27.98 -9.84
C SER A 250 -6.35 -28.57 -10.86
N GLY A 251 -6.50 -27.97 -12.05
CA GLY A 251 -7.43 -28.43 -13.08
C GLY A 251 -8.90 -28.22 -12.70
N GLY A 252 -9.21 -27.18 -11.93
CA GLY A 252 -10.57 -26.86 -11.48
C GLY A 252 -11.01 -27.58 -10.20
N GLN A 253 -10.08 -28.13 -9.41
CA GLN A 253 -10.42 -28.83 -8.18
C GLN A 253 -10.60 -27.84 -7.02
N VAL A 254 -11.86 -27.53 -6.70
CA VAL A 254 -12.22 -26.59 -5.60
C VAL A 254 -11.69 -27.04 -4.24
N ASP A 255 -11.57 -28.36 -4.00
CA ASP A 255 -11.02 -28.90 -2.75
C ASP A 255 -9.55 -28.49 -2.55
N GLU A 256 -8.74 -28.41 -3.62
CA GLU A 256 -7.35 -27.95 -3.56
C GLU A 256 -7.28 -26.44 -3.24
N VAL A 257 -8.16 -25.64 -3.83
CA VAL A 257 -8.29 -24.20 -3.50
C VAL A 257 -8.66 -24.03 -2.03
N ARG A 258 -9.61 -24.83 -1.52
CA ARG A 258 -10.02 -24.79 -0.12
C ARG A 258 -8.89 -25.22 0.82
N LEU A 259 -8.14 -26.26 0.48
CA LEU A 259 -6.99 -26.73 1.25
C LEU A 259 -5.91 -25.64 1.33
N PHE A 260 -5.54 -25.06 0.19
CA PHE A 260 -4.60 -23.95 0.11
C PHE A 260 -5.07 -22.76 0.96
N PHE A 261 -6.33 -22.33 0.79
CA PHE A 261 -6.89 -21.18 1.51
C PHE A 261 -6.86 -21.43 3.03
N ASN A 262 -7.28 -22.62 3.47
CA ASN A 262 -7.27 -22.94 4.89
C ASN A 262 -5.84 -23.07 5.46
N ALA A 263 -4.87 -23.56 4.67
CA ALA A 263 -3.48 -23.65 5.11
C ALA A 263 -2.83 -22.27 5.31
N CYS A 264 -3.07 -21.34 4.38
CA CYS A 264 -2.45 -20.01 4.43
C CYS A 264 -3.20 -19.04 5.33
N TYR A 265 -4.53 -19.15 5.40
CA TYR A 265 -5.40 -18.14 6.02
C TYR A 265 -6.28 -18.68 7.15
N GLY A 266 -6.52 -20.00 7.23
CA GLY A 266 -7.56 -20.60 8.08
C GLY A 266 -7.40 -20.30 9.58
N ASP A 267 -6.21 -20.56 10.13
CA ASP A 267 -5.92 -20.35 11.56
C ASP A 267 -5.79 -18.86 11.91
N ARG A 268 -5.68 -17.99 10.91
CA ARG A 268 -5.52 -16.54 11.05
C ARG A 268 -6.79 -15.77 10.71
N LEU A 269 -7.91 -16.42 10.35
CA LEU A 269 -9.14 -15.71 9.91
C LEU A 269 -9.63 -14.65 10.91
N GLU A 270 -9.43 -14.86 12.20
CA GLU A 270 -9.78 -13.90 13.25
C GLU A 270 -8.76 -12.74 13.38
N GLU A 271 -7.53 -12.95 12.92
CA GLU A 271 -6.41 -12.00 12.95
C GLU A 271 -6.22 -11.25 11.62
N LEU A 272 -6.67 -11.84 10.50
CA LEU A 272 -6.65 -11.25 9.19
C LEU A 272 -7.58 -10.04 9.18
N GLU A 273 -7.10 -8.94 8.59
CA GLU A 273 -7.88 -7.71 8.50
C GLU A 273 -9.23 -8.01 7.82
N PRO A 274 -10.37 -7.89 8.51
CA PRO A 274 -11.67 -8.39 8.03
C PRO A 274 -12.10 -7.76 6.70
N ASP A 275 -11.46 -6.66 6.32
CA ASP A 275 -11.79 -5.74 5.24
C ASP A 275 -11.71 -6.40 3.86
N TYR A 276 -10.69 -7.20 3.60
CA TYR A 276 -10.53 -7.79 2.27
C TYR A 276 -11.38 -9.05 2.11
N LEU A 277 -11.49 -9.92 3.14
CA LEU A 277 -12.42 -11.05 3.12
C LEU A 277 -13.87 -10.60 3.01
N TYR A 278 -14.21 -9.44 3.57
CA TYR A 278 -15.52 -8.85 3.41
C TYR A 278 -15.88 -8.56 1.94
N ILE A 279 -14.90 -8.20 1.09
CA ILE A 279 -15.15 -8.01 -0.35
C ILE A 279 -15.55 -9.32 -1.01
N PHE A 280 -14.86 -10.43 -0.70
CA PHE A 280 -15.23 -11.76 -1.19
C PHE A 280 -16.62 -12.18 -0.72
N ASP A 281 -16.93 -11.94 0.55
CA ASP A 281 -18.23 -12.23 1.14
C ASP A 281 -19.36 -11.43 0.48
N VAL A 282 -19.13 -10.16 0.16
CA VAL A 282 -20.12 -9.33 -0.56
C VAL A 282 -20.38 -9.91 -1.95
N VAL A 283 -19.32 -10.26 -2.70
CA VAL A 283 -19.49 -10.86 -4.05
C VAL A 283 -20.16 -12.23 -3.96
N ALA A 284 -19.80 -13.06 -2.97
CA ALA A 284 -20.44 -14.34 -2.72
C ALA A 284 -21.94 -14.17 -2.50
N ARG A 285 -22.35 -13.22 -1.64
CA ARG A 285 -23.78 -12.90 -1.41
C ARG A 285 -24.50 -12.42 -2.65
N ILE A 286 -23.85 -11.62 -3.49
CA ILE A 286 -24.42 -11.18 -4.77
C ILE A 286 -24.69 -12.37 -5.70
N LEU A 287 -23.82 -13.39 -5.70
CA LEU A 287 -23.93 -14.58 -6.54
C LEU A 287 -24.81 -15.69 -5.95
N GLY A 288 -25.24 -15.58 -4.68
CA GLY A 288 -26.15 -16.51 -4.03
C GLY A 288 -25.62 -17.19 -2.75
N PRO A 289 -24.33 -17.58 -2.66
CA PRO A 289 -23.75 -18.09 -1.41
C PRO A 289 -23.80 -17.09 -0.25
N LEU A 290 -23.91 -17.57 0.99
CA LEU A 290 -23.97 -16.69 2.18
C LEU A 290 -22.64 -15.99 2.51
N SER A 291 -21.53 -16.66 2.22
CA SER A 291 -20.16 -16.18 2.46
C SER A 291 -19.21 -16.84 1.47
N PHE A 292 -17.98 -16.32 1.38
CA PHE A 292 -16.93 -16.90 0.56
C PHE A 292 -16.54 -18.30 1.04
N GLN A 293 -16.44 -18.50 2.35
CA GLN A 293 -16.17 -19.81 2.92
C GLN A 293 -17.28 -20.82 2.60
N HIS A 294 -18.55 -20.38 2.60
CA HIS A 294 -19.66 -21.20 2.16
C HIS A 294 -19.58 -21.53 0.67
N ALA A 295 -19.16 -20.58 -0.17
CA ALA A 295 -18.93 -20.81 -1.59
C ALA A 295 -17.85 -21.88 -1.80
N LEU A 296 -16.69 -21.78 -1.13
CA LEU A 296 -15.62 -22.79 -1.20
C LEU A 296 -16.06 -24.19 -0.76
N ALA A 297 -17.07 -24.30 0.10
CA ALA A 297 -17.58 -25.57 0.57
C ALA A 297 -18.64 -26.21 -0.35
N THR A 298 -19.33 -25.42 -1.19
CA THR A 298 -20.57 -25.86 -1.85
C THR A 298 -20.66 -25.57 -3.35
N ALA A 299 -19.89 -24.63 -3.87
CA ALA A 299 -19.96 -24.19 -5.26
C ALA A 299 -19.13 -25.06 -6.20
N LYS A 300 -19.52 -25.10 -7.47
CA LYS A 300 -18.75 -25.76 -8.54
C LYS A 300 -17.55 -24.91 -8.97
N SER A 301 -16.57 -25.55 -9.62
CA SER A 301 -15.36 -24.89 -10.15
C SER A 301 -15.68 -23.60 -10.93
N ASP A 302 -16.59 -23.66 -11.90
CA ASP A 302 -16.93 -22.50 -12.73
C ASP A 302 -17.54 -21.34 -11.93
N GLN A 303 -18.26 -21.65 -10.85
CA GLN A 303 -18.86 -20.64 -9.97
C GLN A 303 -17.78 -19.97 -9.11
N ILE A 304 -16.81 -20.75 -8.60
CA ILE A 304 -15.65 -20.20 -7.88
C ILE A 304 -14.80 -19.36 -8.83
N ALA A 305 -14.48 -19.85 -10.03
CA ALA A 305 -13.75 -19.10 -11.04
C ALA A 305 -14.45 -17.77 -11.36
N THR A 306 -15.77 -17.80 -11.55
CA THR A 306 -16.56 -16.59 -11.81
C THR A 306 -16.51 -15.61 -10.64
N LEU A 307 -16.69 -16.09 -9.40
CA LEU A 307 -16.60 -15.27 -8.19
C LEU A 307 -15.24 -14.58 -8.10
N LEU A 308 -14.15 -15.33 -8.23
CA LEU A 308 -12.80 -14.80 -8.10
C LEU A 308 -12.46 -13.80 -9.23
N ARG A 309 -12.87 -14.08 -10.48
CA ARG A 309 -12.72 -13.13 -11.60
C ARG A 309 -13.48 -11.82 -11.36
N ILE A 310 -14.68 -11.91 -10.78
CA ILE A 310 -15.44 -10.73 -10.39
C ILE A 310 -14.70 -9.93 -9.33
N VAL A 311 -14.23 -10.58 -8.24
CA VAL A 311 -13.47 -9.89 -7.18
C VAL A 311 -12.25 -9.19 -7.78
N SER A 312 -11.44 -9.90 -8.57
CA SER A 312 -10.27 -9.33 -9.24
C SER A 312 -10.65 -8.13 -10.13
N GLY A 313 -11.69 -8.28 -10.96
CA GLY A 313 -12.12 -7.23 -11.89
C GLY A 313 -12.73 -5.99 -11.24
N VAL A 314 -13.58 -6.14 -10.21
CA VAL A 314 -14.17 -4.97 -9.52
C VAL A 314 -13.13 -4.24 -8.68
N CYS A 315 -12.15 -4.96 -8.11
CA CYS A 315 -11.02 -4.34 -7.42
C CYS A 315 -10.12 -3.60 -8.41
N TRP A 316 -9.81 -4.20 -9.56
CA TRP A 316 -9.09 -3.54 -10.64
C TRP A 316 -9.81 -2.27 -11.11
N PHE A 317 -11.11 -2.35 -11.36
CA PHE A 317 -11.95 -1.20 -11.69
C PHE A 317 -11.86 -0.10 -10.62
N ALA A 318 -11.89 -0.47 -9.34
CA ALA A 318 -11.81 0.47 -8.23
C ALA A 318 -10.47 1.22 -8.20
N LEU A 319 -9.36 0.52 -8.44
CA LEU A 319 -8.00 1.09 -8.51
C LEU A 319 -7.81 2.16 -9.60
N HIS A 320 -8.78 2.31 -10.51
CA HIS A 320 -8.80 3.37 -11.51
C HIS A 320 -9.46 4.68 -11.03
N ALA A 321 -9.68 4.85 -9.72
CA ALA A 321 -10.04 6.16 -9.18
C ALA A 321 -8.91 7.19 -9.47
N PRO A 322 -9.24 8.37 -10.03
CA PRO A 322 -8.25 9.37 -10.42
C PRO A 322 -7.47 9.91 -9.21
N PRO A 323 -6.19 10.28 -9.37
CA PRO A 323 -5.49 11.04 -8.34
C PRO A 323 -6.08 12.45 -8.20
N VAL A 324 -5.97 13.01 -7.00
CA VAL A 324 -6.38 14.38 -6.67
C VAL A 324 -5.15 15.27 -6.58
N LEU A 325 -5.05 16.23 -7.49
CA LEU A 325 -4.15 17.38 -7.33
C LEU A 325 -4.89 18.51 -6.61
N GLY A 326 -4.16 19.36 -5.87
CA GLY A 326 -4.76 20.45 -5.08
C GLY A 326 -5.54 21.50 -5.89
N ASP A 327 -5.41 21.50 -7.23
CA ASP A 327 -6.18 22.34 -8.16
C ASP A 327 -7.30 21.56 -8.89
N SER A 328 -7.47 20.28 -8.56
CA SER A 328 -8.43 19.39 -9.22
C SER A 328 -9.86 19.83 -8.91
N LYS A 329 -10.70 19.83 -9.94
CA LYS A 329 -12.14 20.06 -9.82
C LYS A 329 -12.90 18.78 -9.44
N LEU A 330 -12.21 17.66 -9.27
CA LEU A 330 -12.83 16.40 -8.90
C LEU A 330 -13.23 16.44 -7.42
N SER A 331 -14.45 15.99 -7.12
CA SER A 331 -14.89 15.81 -5.74
C SER A 331 -14.09 14.67 -5.07
N SER A 332 -13.99 14.70 -3.73
CA SER A 332 -13.32 13.64 -2.96
C SER A 332 -13.96 12.27 -3.20
N ALA A 333 -15.27 12.22 -3.45
CA ALA A 333 -15.98 11.01 -3.83
C ALA A 333 -15.55 10.48 -5.20
N ALA A 334 -15.35 11.36 -6.20
CA ALA A 334 -14.93 10.98 -7.55
C ALA A 334 -13.56 10.29 -7.59
N ALA A 335 -12.69 10.64 -6.64
CA ALA A 335 -11.35 10.10 -6.49
C ALA A 335 -11.23 8.98 -5.45
N SER A 336 -12.33 8.58 -4.80
CA SER A 336 -12.29 7.53 -3.78
C SER A 336 -12.35 6.14 -4.40
N VAL A 337 -11.26 5.40 -4.24
CA VAL A 337 -11.14 3.98 -4.65
C VAL A 337 -12.21 3.10 -3.99
N THR A 338 -12.52 3.33 -2.72
CA THR A 338 -13.52 2.55 -1.98
C THR A 338 -14.94 2.89 -2.44
N ILE A 339 -15.22 4.13 -2.83
CA ILE A 339 -16.53 4.50 -3.38
C ILE A 339 -16.70 3.89 -4.77
N ARG A 340 -15.66 3.93 -5.59
CA ARG A 340 -15.66 3.30 -6.91
C ARG A 340 -15.92 1.78 -6.81
N LEU A 341 -15.30 1.11 -5.84
CA LEU A 341 -15.59 -0.30 -5.53
C LEU A 341 -17.07 -0.51 -5.15
N PHE A 342 -17.60 0.31 -4.24
CA PHE A 342 -18.98 0.21 -3.78
C PHE A 342 -19.98 0.36 -4.94
N VAL A 343 -19.77 1.35 -5.82
CA VAL A 343 -20.58 1.55 -7.03
C VAL A 343 -20.52 0.33 -7.95
N ALA A 344 -19.33 -0.24 -8.18
CA ALA A 344 -19.15 -1.43 -9.01
C ALA A 344 -19.90 -2.65 -8.45
N LEU A 345 -19.78 -2.91 -7.14
CA LEU A 345 -20.46 -4.01 -6.46
C LEU A 345 -21.99 -3.85 -6.54
N GLN A 346 -22.49 -2.62 -6.44
CA GLN A 346 -23.92 -2.37 -6.55
C GLN A 346 -24.45 -2.58 -7.96
N GLU A 347 -23.71 -2.12 -8.97
CA GLU A 347 -24.08 -2.32 -10.37
C GLU A 347 -24.06 -3.79 -10.74
N LEU A 348 -23.03 -4.53 -10.31
CA LEU A 348 -22.99 -5.99 -10.43
C LEU A 348 -24.26 -6.64 -9.85
N ALA A 349 -24.64 -6.28 -8.62
CA ALA A 349 -25.84 -6.81 -7.97
C ALA A 349 -27.14 -6.43 -8.71
N SER A 350 -27.19 -5.24 -9.30
CA SER A 350 -28.32 -4.78 -10.12
C SER A 350 -28.43 -5.58 -11.41
N GLN A 351 -27.31 -5.75 -12.12
CA GLN A 351 -27.26 -6.45 -13.40
C GLN A 351 -27.57 -7.93 -13.25
N LEU A 352 -27.00 -8.62 -12.25
CA LEU A 352 -27.26 -10.04 -12.03
C LEU A 352 -28.71 -10.36 -11.70
N ARG A 353 -29.45 -9.41 -11.10
CA ARG A 353 -30.90 -9.53 -10.89
C ARG A 353 -31.69 -9.44 -12.20
N GLN A 354 -31.19 -8.74 -13.21
CA GLN A 354 -31.85 -8.54 -14.50
C GLN A 354 -31.40 -9.57 -15.54
N GLN A 355 -30.14 -9.96 -15.52
CA GLN A 355 -29.50 -10.91 -16.43
C GLN A 355 -28.58 -11.84 -15.61
N PRO A 356 -29.00 -13.09 -15.33
CA PRO A 356 -28.24 -14.02 -14.49
C PRO A 356 -26.94 -14.52 -15.11
N GLN A 357 -26.67 -14.21 -16.38
CA GLN A 357 -25.47 -14.63 -17.09
C GLN A 357 -24.45 -13.49 -17.12
N LEU A 358 -23.24 -13.76 -16.61
CA LEU A 358 -22.11 -12.84 -16.71
C LEU A 358 -21.40 -13.00 -18.04
N GLY A 359 -21.20 -11.88 -18.74
CA GLY A 359 -20.22 -11.79 -19.82
C GLY A 359 -18.79 -11.66 -19.28
N ALA A 360 -17.84 -11.33 -20.15
CA ALA A 360 -16.47 -11.01 -19.74
C ALA A 360 -16.45 -9.87 -18.70
N VAL A 361 -15.65 -10.00 -17.63
CA VAL A 361 -15.63 -9.04 -16.51
C VAL A 361 -15.17 -7.65 -16.96
N SER A 362 -14.28 -7.56 -17.95
CA SER A 362 -13.86 -6.28 -18.55
C SER A 362 -15.01 -5.57 -19.27
N ALA A 363 -15.88 -6.32 -19.95
CA ALA A 363 -17.08 -5.77 -20.59
C ALA A 363 -18.10 -5.30 -19.55
N LEU A 364 -18.25 -6.05 -18.44
CA LEU A 364 -19.08 -5.66 -17.30
C LEU A 364 -18.60 -4.32 -16.71
N CYS A 365 -17.30 -4.20 -16.43
CA CYS A 365 -16.68 -2.98 -15.90
C CYS A 365 -16.90 -1.77 -16.83
N SER A 366 -16.78 -1.97 -18.14
CA SER A 366 -17.04 -0.91 -19.14
C SER A 366 -18.49 -0.43 -19.12
N GLN A 367 -19.45 -1.30 -18.79
CA GLN A 367 -20.85 -0.91 -18.68
C GLN A 367 -21.15 -0.10 -17.41
N PHE A 368 -20.39 -0.28 -16.33
CA PHE A 368 -20.59 0.46 -15.08
C PHE A 368 -20.47 1.98 -15.28
N GLU A 369 -19.53 2.45 -16.10
CA GLU A 369 -19.36 3.88 -16.37
C GLU A 369 -20.57 4.53 -17.07
N LEU A 370 -21.37 3.71 -17.77
CA LEU A 370 -22.52 4.18 -18.54
C LEU A 370 -23.78 4.33 -17.68
N THR A 371 -23.77 3.85 -16.43
CA THR A 371 -24.96 3.79 -15.60
C THR A 371 -25.31 5.15 -14.99
N LYS A 372 -26.56 5.27 -14.54
CA LYS A 372 -27.00 6.47 -13.80
C LYS A 372 -26.37 6.55 -12.42
N LEU A 373 -26.07 5.42 -11.79
CA LEU A 373 -25.44 5.40 -10.47
C LEU A 373 -24.03 5.95 -10.53
N PHE A 374 -23.21 5.49 -11.49
CA PHE A 374 -21.84 5.95 -11.65
C PHE A 374 -21.77 7.46 -11.88
N ARG A 375 -22.60 7.98 -12.79
CA ARG A 375 -22.73 9.43 -13.02
C ARG A 375 -23.29 10.18 -11.82
N GLY A 376 -24.27 9.61 -11.11
CA GLY A 376 -24.88 10.22 -9.92
C GLY A 376 -23.94 10.25 -8.70
N ALA A 377 -23.00 9.31 -8.63
CA ALA A 377 -21.89 9.28 -7.69
C ALA A 377 -20.67 10.11 -8.18
N GLN A 378 -20.82 10.83 -9.29
CA GLN A 378 -19.82 11.72 -9.89
C GLN A 378 -18.45 11.05 -10.12
N GLN A 379 -18.43 9.74 -10.39
CA GLN A 379 -17.20 9.00 -10.60
C GLN A 379 -16.56 9.39 -11.95
N ALA A 380 -15.24 9.52 -11.98
CA ALA A 380 -14.50 9.83 -13.20
C ALA A 380 -14.30 8.58 -14.07
N THR A 381 -14.36 8.73 -15.40
CA THR A 381 -14.13 7.60 -16.31
C THR A 381 -12.67 7.13 -16.27
N ILE A 382 -12.35 5.96 -16.83
CA ILE A 382 -10.96 5.53 -17.02
C ILE A 382 -10.18 6.57 -17.83
N GLY A 383 -10.76 7.08 -18.92
CA GLY A 383 -10.09 8.07 -19.77
C GLY A 383 -9.67 9.30 -18.97
N ASP A 384 -10.58 9.79 -18.11
CA ASP A 384 -10.29 10.90 -17.20
C ASP A 384 -9.20 10.51 -16.19
N ALA A 385 -9.30 9.33 -15.57
CA ALA A 385 -8.34 8.88 -14.56
C ALA A 385 -6.92 8.70 -15.12
N LEU A 386 -6.77 8.18 -16.34
CA LEU A 386 -5.49 8.07 -17.01
C LEU A 386 -4.92 9.46 -17.35
N THR A 387 -5.76 10.36 -17.87
CA THR A 387 -5.36 11.74 -18.18
C THR A 387 -4.88 12.48 -16.93
N GLU A 388 -5.64 12.37 -15.83
CA GLU A 388 -5.27 12.97 -14.55
C GLU A 388 -4.02 12.33 -13.94
N SER A 389 -3.78 11.04 -14.17
CA SER A 389 -2.55 10.35 -13.74
C SER A 389 -1.31 10.89 -14.46
N ILE A 390 -1.38 11.09 -15.78
CA ILE A 390 -0.29 11.70 -16.56
C ILE A 390 -0.04 13.13 -16.06
N ARG A 391 -1.10 13.93 -15.92
CA ARG A 391 -1.01 15.31 -15.39
C ARG A 391 -0.36 15.33 -14.00
N ALA A 392 -0.76 14.41 -13.13
CA ALA A 392 -0.21 14.30 -11.77
C ALA A 392 1.28 13.98 -11.78
N LEU A 393 1.73 13.01 -12.59
CA LEU A 393 3.14 12.65 -12.71
C LEU A 393 3.97 13.81 -13.28
N ASP A 394 3.45 14.54 -14.27
CA ASP A 394 4.11 15.70 -14.86
C ASP A 394 4.26 16.86 -13.84
N VAL A 395 3.27 17.07 -12.97
CA VAL A 395 3.34 18.06 -11.87
C VAL A 395 4.26 17.59 -10.74
N LEU A 396 4.34 16.28 -10.50
CA LEU A 396 5.17 15.73 -9.43
C LEU A 396 6.66 15.81 -9.76
N GLY A 397 7.04 15.66 -11.03
CA GLY A 397 8.44 15.71 -11.48
C GLY A 397 9.21 16.97 -11.02
N PRO A 398 8.68 18.19 -11.21
CA PRO A 398 9.25 19.42 -10.65
C PRO A 398 9.34 19.42 -9.12
N LYS A 399 8.29 18.99 -8.41
CA LYS A 399 8.28 18.94 -6.94
C LYS A 399 9.35 18.04 -6.37
N VAL A 400 9.61 16.90 -7.01
CA VAL A 400 10.67 15.98 -6.60
C VAL A 400 12.05 16.65 -6.63
N LYS A 401 12.27 17.67 -7.49
CA LYS A 401 13.54 18.43 -7.49
C LYS A 401 13.77 19.24 -6.21
N GLU A 402 12.73 19.50 -5.42
CA GLU A 402 12.80 20.20 -4.13
C GLU A 402 13.22 19.26 -2.97
N ILE A 403 13.29 17.95 -3.22
CA ILE A 403 13.75 16.97 -2.22
C ILE A 403 15.24 17.16 -1.98
N TRP A 404 15.61 17.45 -0.74
CA TRP A 404 16.99 17.70 -0.34
C TRP A 404 17.94 16.52 -0.57
N ASN A 405 17.57 15.33 -0.07
CA ASN A 405 18.42 14.17 -0.12
C ASN A 405 18.51 13.65 -1.58
N PRO A 406 19.71 13.59 -2.19
CA PRO A 406 19.87 13.23 -3.60
C PRO A 406 19.44 11.78 -3.88
N ASP A 407 19.66 10.86 -2.95
CA ASP A 407 19.29 9.45 -3.12
C ASP A 407 17.77 9.29 -3.09
N VAL A 408 17.09 9.96 -2.14
CA VAL A 408 15.61 9.98 -2.07
C VAL A 408 15.02 10.64 -3.33
N ARG A 409 15.63 11.73 -3.79
CA ARG A 409 15.24 12.41 -5.04
C ARG A 409 15.34 11.46 -6.22
N SER A 410 16.46 10.75 -6.35
CA SER A 410 16.70 9.78 -7.42
C SER A 410 15.68 8.64 -7.37
N TRP A 411 15.35 8.14 -6.18
CA TRP A 411 14.34 7.10 -5.99
C TRP A 411 12.96 7.53 -6.49
N PHE A 412 12.46 8.71 -6.08
CA PHE A 412 11.17 9.19 -6.57
C PHE A 412 11.18 9.52 -8.07
N GLN A 413 12.31 9.99 -8.61
CA GLN A 413 12.47 10.19 -10.06
C GLN A 413 12.40 8.87 -10.83
N HIS A 414 13.02 7.81 -10.31
CA HIS A 414 12.93 6.45 -10.85
C HIS A 414 11.48 5.98 -10.88
N LEU A 415 10.74 6.08 -9.77
CA LEU A 415 9.33 5.70 -9.71
C LEU A 415 8.48 6.44 -10.74
N ILE A 416 8.65 7.76 -10.88
CA ILE A 416 7.96 8.53 -11.93
C ILE A 416 8.36 8.02 -13.32
N GLY A 417 9.64 7.71 -13.54
CA GLY A 417 10.17 7.17 -14.79
C GLY A 417 9.59 5.81 -15.16
N VAL A 418 9.34 4.94 -14.18
CA VAL A 418 8.68 3.63 -14.38
C VAL A 418 7.19 3.81 -14.64
N MET A 419 6.49 4.62 -13.85
CA MET A 419 5.04 4.75 -13.94
C MET A 419 4.58 5.50 -15.20
N ARG A 420 5.24 6.61 -15.56
CA ARG A 420 4.76 7.54 -16.60
C ARG A 420 4.60 6.88 -17.99
N PRO A 421 5.57 6.10 -18.52
CA PRO A 421 5.43 5.45 -19.82
C PRO A 421 4.22 4.51 -19.92
N TYR A 422 3.82 3.87 -18.82
CA TYR A 422 2.63 3.03 -18.80
C TYR A 422 1.39 3.84 -19.12
N PHE A 423 1.15 4.93 -18.40
CA PHE A 423 -0.07 5.73 -18.59
C PHE A 423 -0.14 6.37 -19.98
N ASP A 424 0.98 6.83 -20.52
CA ASP A 424 1.06 7.46 -21.85
C ASP A 424 0.67 6.51 -23.00
N GLN A 425 1.00 5.22 -22.86
CA GLN A 425 0.84 4.22 -23.94
C GLN A 425 -0.35 3.29 -23.72
N ARG A 426 -1.13 3.53 -22.67
CA ARG A 426 -2.20 2.64 -22.26
C ARG A 426 -3.47 2.87 -23.07
N ASP A 427 -4.10 1.76 -23.43
CA ASP A 427 -5.43 1.79 -23.99
C ASP A 427 -6.44 2.22 -22.91
N PRO A 428 -7.34 3.18 -23.18
CA PRO A 428 -8.34 3.64 -22.21
C PRO A 428 -9.43 2.60 -21.87
N ARG A 429 -9.27 1.33 -22.29
CA ARG A 429 -10.14 0.21 -21.93
C ARG A 429 -9.74 -0.46 -20.62
N TYR A 430 -10.70 -1.12 -20.00
CA TYR A 430 -10.54 -1.92 -18.78
C TYR A 430 -9.71 -3.21 -18.98
N ASP A 431 -9.57 -3.66 -20.23
CA ASP A 431 -8.92 -4.91 -20.60
C ASP A 431 -7.40 -4.83 -20.37
N SER A 432 -6.91 -5.61 -19.42
CA SER A 432 -5.48 -5.71 -19.09
C SER A 432 -5.19 -7.12 -18.62
N LEU A 433 -4.32 -7.84 -19.31
CA LEU A 433 -3.89 -9.16 -18.86
C LEU A 433 -2.96 -9.12 -17.64
N LEU A 434 -2.34 -7.96 -17.37
CA LEU A 434 -1.60 -7.71 -16.13
C LEU A 434 -2.54 -7.40 -14.97
N GLY A 435 -3.59 -6.63 -15.22
CA GLY A 435 -4.53 -6.18 -14.19
C GLY A 435 -5.63 -7.18 -13.89
N MET A 436 -6.13 -7.90 -14.89
CA MET A 436 -7.27 -8.83 -14.80
C MET A 436 -6.96 -10.14 -15.55
N PRO A 437 -5.97 -10.93 -15.10
CA PRO A 437 -5.69 -12.23 -15.71
C PRO A 437 -6.89 -13.18 -15.49
N ASP A 438 -7.32 -13.87 -16.56
CA ASP A 438 -8.46 -14.80 -16.50
C ASP A 438 -8.20 -16.02 -15.59
N ASP A 439 -6.94 -16.34 -15.35
CA ASP A 439 -6.47 -17.50 -14.62
C ASP A 439 -5.61 -17.13 -13.40
N GLY A 440 -5.57 -15.83 -13.05
CA GLY A 440 -4.84 -15.31 -11.91
C GLY A 440 -3.37 -15.00 -12.16
N ASN A 441 -2.73 -15.54 -13.21
CA ASN A 441 -1.32 -15.29 -13.45
C ASN A 441 -1.10 -14.05 -14.32
N ILE A 442 -0.41 -13.06 -13.76
CA ILE A 442 -0.13 -11.78 -14.42
C ILE A 442 1.05 -11.86 -15.40
N VAL A 443 1.96 -12.83 -15.25
CA VAL A 443 3.21 -12.91 -16.04
C VAL A 443 2.95 -13.22 -17.53
N PRO A 444 2.04 -14.13 -17.92
CA PRO A 444 1.68 -14.31 -19.33
C PRO A 444 1.07 -13.05 -19.98
N GLY A 445 0.58 -12.11 -19.17
CA GLY A 445 -0.04 -10.87 -19.63
C GLY A 445 0.94 -9.81 -20.14
N VAL A 446 2.24 -10.02 -19.98
CA VAL A 446 3.29 -9.06 -20.33
C VAL A 446 3.57 -9.08 -21.83
N ARG A 447 3.36 -7.95 -22.49
CA ARG A 447 3.49 -7.81 -23.94
C ARG A 447 4.51 -6.77 -24.36
N ARG A 448 4.89 -5.85 -23.47
CA ARG A 448 5.74 -4.68 -23.78
C ARG A 448 6.92 -4.58 -22.82
N GLN A 449 7.94 -3.81 -23.21
CA GLN A 449 9.14 -3.63 -22.38
C GLN A 449 8.82 -2.92 -21.07
N HIS A 450 8.07 -1.81 -21.11
CA HIS A 450 7.68 -1.14 -19.87
C HIS A 450 6.89 -2.07 -18.96
N GLU A 451 6.02 -2.93 -19.53
CA GLU A 451 5.28 -3.99 -18.81
C GLU A 451 6.19 -4.95 -18.03
N TRP A 452 7.34 -5.30 -18.60
CA TRP A 452 8.39 -6.04 -17.92
C TRP A 452 9.07 -5.23 -16.82
N GLU A 453 9.26 -3.92 -17.01
CA GLU A 453 9.92 -3.05 -16.04
C GLU A 453 9.10 -2.90 -14.73
N ALA A 454 7.76 -2.81 -14.74
CA ALA A 454 7.02 -2.82 -13.46
C ALA A 454 6.94 -4.20 -12.79
N LEU A 455 7.15 -5.28 -13.55
CA LEU A 455 7.25 -6.62 -12.96
C LEU A 455 8.65 -6.90 -12.40
N TYR A 456 9.66 -6.50 -13.16
CA TYR A 456 11.08 -6.72 -12.93
C TYR A 456 11.78 -5.38 -12.68
N ASP A 457 11.28 -4.61 -11.71
CA ASP A 457 12.05 -3.47 -11.21
C ASP A 457 13.08 -4.01 -10.22
N ASP A 458 14.33 -4.15 -10.68
CA ASP A 458 15.48 -4.54 -9.87
C ASP A 458 16.14 -3.35 -9.17
N HIS A 459 15.57 -2.14 -9.33
CA HIS A 459 16.06 -0.96 -8.65
C HIS A 459 15.76 -1.07 -7.15
N VAL A 460 16.77 -1.51 -6.40
CA VAL A 460 16.73 -1.48 -4.94
C VAL A 460 17.14 -0.08 -4.48
N PRO A 461 16.34 0.60 -3.63
CA PRO A 461 16.75 1.89 -3.07
C PRO A 461 18.06 1.75 -2.31
N GLN A 462 19.01 2.66 -2.54
CA GLN A 462 20.33 2.68 -1.89
C GLN A 462 20.54 3.96 -1.08
N GLY A 463 21.58 3.98 -0.24
CA GLY A 463 22.02 5.17 0.49
C GLY A 463 20.90 5.81 1.30
N GLY A 464 20.72 7.12 1.12
CA GLY A 464 19.69 7.91 1.78
C GLY A 464 18.26 7.43 1.50
N ALA A 465 17.97 6.85 0.33
CA ALA A 465 16.63 6.32 0.04
C ALA A 465 16.31 5.09 0.91
N ALA A 466 17.25 4.16 1.02
CA ALA A 466 17.09 3.00 1.91
C ALA A 466 16.96 3.43 3.37
N GLU A 467 17.75 4.42 3.78
CA GLU A 467 17.71 4.97 5.14
C GLU A 467 16.35 5.62 5.44
N TRP A 468 15.81 6.45 4.53
CA TRP A 468 14.50 7.06 4.68
C TRP A 468 13.42 6.00 4.94
N LEU A 469 13.41 4.96 4.11
CA LEU A 469 12.41 3.90 4.17
C LEU A 469 12.48 3.11 5.48
N ALA A 470 13.66 3.00 6.08
CA ALA A 470 13.86 2.41 7.40
C ALA A 470 13.49 3.36 8.56
N LEU A 471 13.68 4.67 8.42
CA LEU A 471 13.36 5.68 9.45
C LEU A 471 11.88 6.02 9.51
N ARG A 472 11.21 6.07 8.36
CA ARG A 472 9.82 6.50 8.22
C ARG A 472 8.86 5.80 9.19
N PRO A 473 8.87 4.45 9.37
CA PRO A 473 7.95 3.80 10.28
C PRO A 473 8.10 4.29 11.72
N THR A 474 9.33 4.43 12.21
CA THR A 474 9.60 4.92 13.56
C THR A 474 9.15 6.38 13.73
N LEU A 475 9.44 7.23 12.74
CA LEU A 475 9.10 8.65 12.78
C LEU A 475 7.59 8.90 12.74
N LEU A 476 6.89 8.24 11.82
CA LEU A 476 5.46 8.47 11.63
C LEU A 476 4.61 7.71 12.66
N PHE A 477 5.08 6.55 13.13
CA PHE A 477 4.22 5.55 13.78
C PHE A 477 4.59 5.20 15.21
N SER A 478 5.57 5.88 15.82
CA SER A 478 5.85 5.72 17.25
C SER A 478 4.92 6.57 18.12
N TYR A 479 4.40 5.98 19.21
CA TYR A 479 3.66 6.70 20.27
C TYR A 479 4.58 7.29 21.34
N GLU A 480 5.74 6.68 21.49
CA GLU A 480 6.78 7.17 22.35
C GLU A 480 7.70 8.06 21.53
N VAL A 481 8.26 9.08 22.17
CA VAL A 481 9.45 9.72 21.63
C VAL A 481 10.42 8.55 21.44
N PRO A 482 10.79 8.18 20.19
CA PRO A 482 11.68 7.05 19.96
C PRO A 482 12.84 7.26 20.91
N ALA A 483 13.15 6.31 21.79
CA ALA A 483 14.17 6.50 22.81
C ALA A 483 15.33 7.21 22.12
N LEU A 484 15.52 8.51 22.42
CA LEU A 484 16.38 9.39 21.62
C LEU A 484 17.81 9.05 22.02
N GLY A 485 18.21 7.80 21.77
CA GLY A 485 19.60 7.48 21.61
C GLY A 485 20.14 8.44 20.57
N ASN A 486 21.33 8.97 20.84
CA ASN A 486 22.03 9.88 19.95
C ASN A 486 22.02 9.38 18.48
N GLU A 487 21.95 8.07 18.26
CA GLU A 487 21.88 7.44 16.95
C GLU A 487 20.62 7.76 16.13
N PHE A 488 19.40 7.64 16.66
CA PHE A 488 18.17 7.90 15.87
C PHE A 488 18.06 9.37 15.47
N VAL A 489 18.39 10.27 16.40
CA VAL A 489 18.43 11.72 16.14
C VAL A 489 19.51 12.04 15.12
N LYS A 490 20.72 11.47 15.25
CA LYS A 490 21.82 11.64 14.29
C LYS A 490 21.45 11.12 12.90
N ARG A 491 20.66 10.04 12.80
CA ARG A 491 20.16 9.56 11.51
C ARG A 491 19.17 10.53 10.88
N LEU A 492 18.21 11.05 11.64
CA LEU A 492 17.31 12.11 11.16
C LEU A 492 18.07 13.37 10.74
N ASP A 493 19.09 13.74 11.51
CA ASP A 493 19.98 14.86 11.25
C ASP A 493 20.71 14.72 9.91
N ASN A 494 21.44 13.62 9.74
CA ASN A 494 22.15 13.29 8.50
C ASN A 494 21.18 13.26 7.32
N HIS A 495 19.99 12.69 7.52
CA HIS A 495 19.03 12.47 6.46
C HIS A 495 18.39 13.78 5.95
N PHE A 496 17.96 14.64 6.87
CA PHE A 496 17.25 15.88 6.54
C PHE A 496 18.15 17.14 6.57
N GLY A 497 19.43 17.00 6.91
CA GLY A 497 20.39 18.10 6.94
C GLY A 497 20.18 19.05 8.11
N ALA A 498 20.03 18.54 9.33
CA ALA A 498 20.35 19.34 10.51
C ALA A 498 21.85 19.15 10.84
N ARG A 499 22.42 19.89 11.80
CA ARG A 499 23.78 19.70 12.32
C ARG A 499 23.79 19.86 13.84
N PHE A 500 24.47 18.96 14.56
CA PHE A 500 24.80 19.20 15.97
C PHE A 500 25.99 20.17 16.07
N VAL A 501 25.87 21.21 16.87
CA VAL A 501 26.97 22.16 17.13
C VAL A 501 27.33 22.10 18.60
N MET A 502 28.61 21.84 18.88
CA MET A 502 29.19 21.89 20.21
C MET A 502 30.06 23.13 20.37
N TRP A 503 29.87 23.85 21.47
CA TRP A 503 30.71 24.98 21.86
C TRP A 503 31.18 24.84 23.31
N HIS A 504 32.44 25.21 23.55
CA HIS A 504 33.03 25.25 24.88
C HIS A 504 33.15 26.70 25.35
N CYS A 505 32.58 27.02 26.52
CA CYS A 505 32.65 28.39 27.04
C CYS A 505 34.02 28.69 27.66
N ASP A 506 34.73 29.65 27.07
CA ASP A 506 36.07 30.06 27.52
C ASP A 506 36.08 30.65 28.95
N ALA A 507 34.97 31.25 29.39
CA ALA A 507 34.91 31.94 30.69
C ALA A 507 34.73 31.01 31.89
N CYS A 508 33.96 29.92 31.77
CA CYS A 508 33.75 28.96 32.87
C CYS A 508 34.49 27.64 32.67
N SER A 509 35.08 27.40 31.48
CA SER A 509 35.78 26.16 31.15
C SER A 509 34.95 24.89 31.40
N SER A 510 33.62 25.03 31.46
CA SER A 510 32.70 23.98 31.88
C SER A 510 31.48 23.98 30.97
N LEU A 511 31.24 22.80 30.38
CA LEU A 511 30.18 22.37 29.47
C LEU A 511 30.38 22.65 27.97
N LEU A 512 30.48 21.53 27.24
CA LEU A 512 30.11 21.40 25.83
C LEU A 512 28.63 21.74 25.69
N HIS A 513 28.31 22.92 25.19
CA HIS A 513 26.95 23.30 24.81
C HIS A 513 26.67 22.73 23.43
N GLY A 514 25.90 21.65 23.41
CA GLY A 514 25.43 20.99 22.20
C GLY A 514 24.01 21.41 21.86
N GLN A 515 23.77 21.94 20.66
CA GLN A 515 22.42 22.12 20.14
C GLN A 515 22.34 21.65 18.69
N TRP A 516 21.20 21.11 18.31
CA TRP A 516 20.92 20.84 16.90
C TRP A 516 20.54 22.14 16.20
N VAL A 517 20.96 22.24 14.95
CA VAL A 517 20.73 23.42 14.13
C VAL A 517 20.24 22.95 12.78
N SER A 518 19.04 23.36 12.45
CA SER A 518 18.36 23.15 11.19
C SER A 518 19.11 23.85 10.07
N ARG A 519 19.18 23.24 8.88
CA ARG A 519 19.62 23.92 7.64
C ARG A 519 18.87 25.21 7.31
N PHE A 520 17.68 25.41 7.87
CA PHE A 520 16.90 26.62 7.68
C PHE A 520 17.27 27.75 8.64
N SER A 521 18.19 27.48 9.58
CA SER A 521 18.78 28.49 10.45
C SER A 521 20.04 29.03 9.79
N GLU A 522 20.08 30.32 9.47
CA GLU A 522 21.30 30.94 8.91
C GLU A 522 22.46 30.92 9.92
N ARG A 523 22.12 30.98 11.22
CA ARG A 523 23.05 31.01 12.34
C ARG A 523 22.52 30.25 13.54
N ALA A 524 23.42 29.59 14.26
CA ALA A 524 23.14 29.05 15.58
C ALA A 524 23.66 30.00 16.65
N ARG A 525 22.77 30.44 17.54
CA ARG A 525 23.15 31.18 18.73
C ARG A 525 23.26 30.19 19.90
N LEU A 526 24.47 29.96 20.38
CA LEU A 526 24.73 29.12 21.55
C LEU A 526 24.91 30.03 22.76
N VAL A 527 24.18 29.77 23.85
CA VAL A 527 24.27 30.56 25.09
C VAL A 527 24.75 29.66 26.22
N CYS A 528 25.78 30.08 26.95
CA CYS A 528 26.28 29.36 28.11
C CYS A 528 25.33 29.57 29.30
N PRO A 529 24.61 28.54 29.80
CA PRO A 529 23.79 28.62 31.01
C PRO A 529 24.55 29.08 32.26
N GLY A 530 25.87 28.83 32.35
CA GLY A 530 26.68 29.22 33.51
C GLY A 530 27.08 30.70 33.53
N THR A 531 27.40 31.28 32.36
CA THR A 531 27.98 32.64 32.26
C THR A 531 27.10 33.63 31.49
N GLY A 532 26.09 33.14 30.77
CA GLY A 532 25.27 33.94 29.85
C GLY A 532 25.98 34.37 28.57
N GLN A 533 27.26 34.03 28.38
CA GLN A 533 27.98 34.33 27.14
C GLN A 533 27.35 33.61 25.96
N SER A 534 27.35 34.26 24.79
CA SER A 534 26.83 33.64 23.58
C SER A 534 27.75 33.78 22.40
N ILE A 535 27.81 32.73 21.56
CA ILE A 535 28.43 32.78 20.23
C ILE A 535 27.38 32.61 19.15
N GLU A 536 27.66 33.13 17.97
CA GLU A 536 26.90 32.85 16.75
C GLU A 536 27.80 32.10 15.76
N VAL A 537 27.34 30.95 15.29
CA VAL A 537 28.04 30.14 14.28
C VAL A 537 27.19 30.15 13.01
N PRO A 538 27.72 30.53 11.83
CA PRO A 538 27.03 30.38 10.55
C PRO A 538 26.79 28.89 10.22
N PHE A 539 25.64 28.54 9.63
CA PHE A 539 25.32 27.13 9.35
C PHE A 539 26.37 26.44 8.48
N GLU A 540 26.91 27.14 7.49
CA GLU A 540 27.94 26.66 6.57
C GLU A 540 29.22 26.22 7.30
N ASP A 541 29.58 26.91 8.39
CA ASP A 541 30.79 26.68 9.19
C ASP A 541 30.62 25.59 10.26
N MET A 542 29.38 25.09 10.47
CA MET A 542 29.10 24.01 11.42
C MET A 542 29.60 22.69 10.85
N LYS A 543 30.55 22.03 11.52
CA LYS A 543 30.95 20.67 11.15
C LYS A 543 29.92 19.67 11.67
N SER A 544 29.55 18.68 10.86
CA SER A 544 28.89 17.47 11.37
C SER A 544 29.80 16.84 12.41
N ILE A 545 29.30 16.63 13.62
CA ILE A 545 30.10 16.01 14.67
C ILE A 545 30.12 14.51 14.41
N ASP A 546 31.28 13.99 13.98
CA ASP A 546 31.59 12.58 14.11
C ASP A 546 31.80 12.29 15.60
N ILE A 547 30.72 11.87 16.26
CA ILE A 547 30.83 11.22 17.57
C ILE A 547 31.35 9.81 17.29
N ASP A 548 32.64 9.60 17.52
CA ASP A 548 33.25 8.26 17.60
C ASP A 548 32.57 7.50 18.76
N PRO A 549 32.26 6.19 18.60
CA PRO A 549 31.28 5.46 19.41
C PRO A 549 31.59 5.34 20.90
#